data_AF-A0A5C7GL96-F1
#
_entry.id   AF-A0A5C7GL96-F1
#
_cell.length_a   1.000
_cell.length_b   1.000
_cell.length_c   1.000
_cell.angle_alpha   90.00
_cell.angle_beta   90.00
_cell.angle_gamma   90.00
#
_symmetry.space_group_name_H-M   'P 1'
#
loop_
_entity.id
_entity.type
_entity.pdbx_description
1 polymer ?
#
loop_
_entity_poly.entity_id
_entity_poly.type
_entity_poly.pdbx_seq_one_letter_code
_entity_poly.pdbx_strand_id
1 'polypeptide(L)'
;MRKLILTLSILALVVFAALQIKPVKRTANAIITTVKPIDLLNKNGLTIKSRVEVPEGYKRIEYLKGSFQEYLRNYKLKAFGSKIINYDGSEYYWQMGHIGILDIPVPKNGLQQCADALIRVRSEYLWDNNRKNEIGFNFTSGHYSSWKYYADGYRPKINGNKVNFHITAVKDHSKSNFYKYLNLIYTYSGTLSLYNELPKINNVNSLKIGDMLIIGGTPGHIVMICDEVVNANGDKLYLLFQGNTPAQSVHLVKNLEDNTISPWYQLKKDAVIPVSNYTFYNSKFVRFKEKL
;
A
#
# COMPACT_ATOMS: atom_id res chain seq x y z
N MET A 1 80.27 -14.38 9.79
CA MET A 1 79.97 -12.93 9.93
C MET A 1 79.76 -12.21 8.59
N ARG A 2 80.66 -12.29 7.60
CA ARG A 2 80.50 -11.61 6.28
C ARG A 2 79.21 -11.93 5.51
N LYS A 3 78.76 -13.19 5.48
CA LYS A 3 77.52 -13.59 4.78
C LYS A 3 76.24 -13.03 5.43
N LEU A 4 76.22 -12.93 6.77
CA LEU A 4 75.07 -12.42 7.53
C LEU A 4 74.90 -10.90 7.33
N ILE A 5 76.02 -10.18 7.24
CA ILE A 5 76.02 -8.74 6.94
C ILE A 5 75.47 -8.49 5.53
N LEU A 6 75.91 -9.26 4.54
CA LEU A 6 75.41 -9.13 3.16
C LEU A 6 73.90 -9.38 3.05
N THR A 7 73.38 -10.40 3.75
CA THR A 7 71.94 -10.70 3.72
C THR A 7 71.10 -9.61 4.41
N LEU A 8 71.61 -9.03 5.49
CA LEU A 8 70.95 -7.91 6.17
C LEU A 8 70.96 -6.64 5.31
N SER A 9 72.05 -6.38 4.58
CA SER A 9 72.13 -5.24 3.66
C SER A 9 71.17 -5.36 2.49
N ILE A 10 71.02 -6.56 1.90
CA ILE A 10 70.08 -6.81 0.80
C ILE A 10 68.63 -6.68 1.29
N LEU A 11 68.31 -7.21 2.47
CA LEU A 11 66.97 -7.12 3.04
C LEU A 11 66.58 -5.66 3.34
N ALA A 12 67.52 -4.88 3.88
CA ALA A 12 67.31 -3.45 4.11
C ALA A 12 67.07 -2.68 2.80
N LEU A 13 67.78 -3.05 1.72
CA LEU A 13 67.60 -2.43 0.39
C LEU A 13 66.24 -2.76 -0.23
N VAL A 14 65.76 -4.00 -0.06
CA VAL A 14 64.43 -4.43 -0.55
C VAL A 14 63.30 -3.74 0.24
N VAL A 15 63.44 -3.60 1.56
CA VAL A 15 62.48 -2.86 2.39
C VAL A 15 62.48 -1.37 2.03
N PHE A 16 63.65 -0.78 1.80
CA PHE A 16 63.74 0.62 1.36
C PHE A 16 63.11 0.83 -0.02
N ALA A 17 63.31 -0.09 -0.96
CA ALA A 17 62.67 -0.06 -2.27
C ALA A 17 61.14 -0.22 -2.17
N ALA A 18 60.64 -1.11 -1.30
CA ALA A 18 59.22 -1.30 -1.07
C ALA A 18 58.54 -0.07 -0.43
N LEU A 19 59.26 0.67 0.44
CA LEU A 19 58.78 1.90 1.07
C LEU A 19 58.75 3.10 0.10
N GLN A 20 59.48 3.05 -1.02
CA GLN A 20 59.45 4.09 -2.07
C GLN A 20 58.27 3.92 -3.05
N ILE A 21 57.56 2.78 -3.02
CA ILE A 21 56.37 2.54 -3.85
C ILE A 21 55.18 3.26 -3.20
N LYS A 22 54.98 4.54 -3.54
CA LYS A 22 53.73 5.23 -3.19
C LYS A 22 52.57 4.56 -3.95
N PRO A 23 51.47 4.20 -3.27
CA PRO A 23 50.30 3.67 -3.96
C PRO A 23 49.76 4.77 -4.88
N VAL A 24 49.81 4.53 -6.19
CA VAL A 24 49.12 5.36 -7.17
C VAL A 24 47.62 5.20 -6.87
N LYS A 25 47.05 6.16 -6.15
CA LYS A 25 45.60 6.30 -6.04
C LYS A 25 45.08 6.57 -7.44
N ARG A 26 44.64 5.52 -8.14
CA ARG A 26 43.78 5.66 -9.31
C ARG A 26 42.52 6.34 -8.81
N THR A 27 42.43 7.65 -9.02
CA THR A 27 41.18 8.39 -8.95
C THR A 27 40.32 7.87 -10.09
N ALA A 28 39.54 6.83 -9.81
CA ALA A 28 38.37 6.54 -10.62
C ALA A 28 37.47 7.77 -10.50
N ASN A 29 37.48 8.62 -11.53
CA ASN A 29 36.41 9.58 -11.74
C ASN A 29 35.17 8.75 -12.07
N ALA A 30 34.54 8.18 -11.05
CA ALA A 30 33.15 7.83 -11.13
C ALA A 30 32.44 9.16 -11.38
N ILE A 31 32.01 9.37 -12.62
CA ILE A 31 30.97 10.34 -12.93
C ILE A 31 29.74 9.81 -12.19
N ILE A 32 29.62 10.19 -10.92
CA ILE A 32 28.36 10.13 -10.21
C ILE A 32 27.55 11.21 -10.89
N THR A 33 26.86 10.83 -11.97
CA THR A 33 25.72 11.60 -12.45
C THR A 33 24.82 11.68 -11.25
N THR A 34 24.86 12.82 -10.56
CA THR A 34 23.95 13.15 -9.48
C THR A 34 22.60 13.33 -10.16
N VAL A 35 21.92 12.22 -10.43
CA VAL A 35 20.54 12.21 -10.89
C VAL A 35 19.77 12.85 -9.74
N LYS A 36 19.48 14.14 -9.89
CA LYS A 36 18.64 14.88 -8.96
C LYS A 36 17.34 14.08 -8.83
N PRO A 37 16.87 13.79 -7.59
CA PRO A 37 15.60 13.09 -7.40
C PRO A 37 14.51 13.81 -8.18
N ILE A 38 13.75 13.07 -8.98
CA ILE A 38 12.60 13.63 -9.70
C ILE A 38 11.52 13.90 -8.64
N ASP A 39 11.15 15.17 -8.47
CA ASP A 39 10.03 15.54 -7.60
C ASP A 39 8.74 15.40 -8.38
N LEU A 40 8.10 14.23 -8.26
CA LEU A 40 6.80 13.94 -8.87
C LEU A 40 5.62 14.37 -7.99
N LEU A 41 5.82 15.29 -7.03
CA LEU A 41 4.77 15.73 -6.12
C LEU A 41 4.34 17.18 -6.40
N ASN A 42 3.06 17.33 -6.72
CA ASN A 42 2.40 18.63 -6.74
C ASN A 42 1.80 18.94 -5.38
N LYS A 43 2.45 19.86 -4.65
CA LYS A 43 2.09 20.24 -3.28
C LYS A 43 0.73 20.93 -3.15
N ASN A 44 0.18 21.43 -4.25
CA ASN A 44 -1.15 22.04 -4.29
C ASN A 44 -2.26 21.02 -4.63
N GLY A 45 -1.89 19.79 -5.01
CA GLY A 45 -2.85 18.73 -5.33
C GLY A 45 -3.65 18.27 -4.11
N LEU A 46 -4.97 18.21 -4.24
CA LEU A 46 -5.93 17.79 -3.19
C LEU A 46 -6.67 16.50 -3.55
N THR A 47 -6.26 15.81 -4.60
CA THR A 47 -6.70 14.46 -4.97
C THR A 47 -5.49 13.60 -5.29
N ILE A 48 -5.64 12.28 -5.33
CA ILE A 48 -4.54 11.37 -5.72
C ILE A 48 -3.96 11.77 -7.09
N LYS A 49 -4.83 11.97 -8.09
CA LYS A 49 -4.45 12.43 -9.44
C LYS A 49 -3.66 13.73 -9.45
N SER A 50 -4.11 14.73 -8.69
CA SER A 50 -3.51 16.06 -8.70
C SER A 50 -2.28 16.18 -7.80
N ARG A 51 -2.10 15.27 -6.83
CA ARG A 51 -0.94 15.27 -5.92
C ARG A 51 0.29 14.65 -6.55
N VAL A 52 0.12 13.66 -7.41
CA VAL A 52 1.24 12.92 -7.98
C VAL A 52 1.29 13.14 -9.48
N GLU A 53 2.41 13.64 -9.96
CA GLU A 53 2.68 13.85 -11.37
C GLU A 53 3.06 12.54 -12.07
N VAL A 54 2.80 12.50 -13.36
CA VAL A 54 3.12 11.32 -14.20
C VAL A 54 4.62 11.35 -14.53
N PRO A 55 5.35 10.23 -14.38
CA PRO A 55 6.75 10.17 -14.79
C PRO A 55 6.92 10.41 -16.30
N GLU A 56 8.07 10.92 -16.71
CA GLU A 56 8.38 11.15 -18.13
C GLU A 56 8.23 9.85 -18.95
N GLY A 57 7.64 9.95 -20.13
CA GLY A 57 7.39 8.80 -21.02
C GLY A 57 6.19 7.93 -20.63
N TYR A 58 5.50 8.25 -19.53
CA TYR A 58 4.27 7.57 -19.11
C TYR A 58 3.03 8.43 -19.38
N LYS A 59 1.89 7.75 -19.49
CA LYS A 59 0.55 8.37 -19.50
C LYS A 59 -0.39 7.62 -18.57
N ARG A 60 -1.36 8.32 -17.99
CA ARG A 60 -2.42 7.66 -17.21
C ARG A 60 -3.30 6.79 -18.10
N ILE A 61 -3.67 5.62 -17.59
CA ILE A 61 -4.70 4.78 -18.22
C ILE A 61 -6.07 5.39 -17.93
N GLU A 62 -6.90 5.56 -18.96
CA GLU A 62 -8.24 6.13 -18.83
C GLU A 62 -9.25 5.10 -18.32
N TYR A 63 -10.19 5.58 -17.52
CA TYR A 63 -11.27 4.78 -16.93
C TYR A 63 -12.62 5.47 -17.13
N LEU A 64 -13.69 4.68 -17.18
CA LEU A 64 -15.04 5.21 -17.29
C LEU A 64 -15.37 6.08 -16.08
N LYS A 65 -16.03 7.22 -16.34
CA LYS A 65 -16.53 8.12 -15.29
C LYS A 65 -17.50 7.37 -14.37
N GLY A 66 -17.37 7.56 -13.06
CA GLY A 66 -18.20 6.87 -12.06
C GLY A 66 -17.79 5.41 -11.83
N SER A 67 -16.71 4.92 -12.44
CA SER A 67 -16.11 3.64 -12.08
C SER A 67 -15.38 3.72 -10.73
N PHE A 68 -15.11 2.58 -10.12
CA PHE A 68 -14.34 2.53 -8.87
C PHE A 68 -12.91 3.04 -9.07
N GLN A 69 -12.36 2.85 -10.26
CA GLN A 69 -11.02 3.31 -10.62
C GLN A 69 -10.94 4.83 -10.71
N GLU A 70 -11.92 5.46 -11.35
CA GLU A 70 -12.01 6.91 -11.42
C GLU A 70 -12.26 7.50 -10.02
N TYR A 71 -13.14 6.89 -9.23
CA TYR A 71 -13.37 7.26 -7.83
C TYR A 71 -12.09 7.24 -6.99
N LEU A 72 -11.29 6.16 -7.08
CA LEU A 72 -10.03 6.03 -6.35
C LEU A 72 -9.02 7.08 -6.79
N ARG A 73 -8.77 7.23 -8.09
CA ARG A 73 -7.80 8.20 -8.61
C ARG A 73 -8.16 9.65 -8.21
N ASN A 74 -9.44 9.95 -8.02
CA ASN A 74 -9.90 11.27 -7.60
C ASN A 74 -10.22 11.38 -6.10
N TYR A 75 -9.83 10.39 -5.29
CA TYR A 75 -10.05 10.42 -3.84
C TYR A 75 -9.38 11.65 -3.23
N LYS A 76 -10.10 12.35 -2.35
CA LYS A 76 -9.64 13.59 -1.72
C LYS A 76 -8.49 13.33 -0.77
N LEU A 77 -7.53 14.25 -0.75
CA LEU A 77 -6.39 14.26 0.15
C LEU A 77 -6.43 15.49 1.05
N LYS A 78 -5.87 15.35 2.25
CA LYS A 78 -5.52 16.51 3.08
C LYS A 78 -4.36 17.30 2.43
N ALA A 79 -4.18 18.54 2.89
CA ALA A 79 -3.11 19.42 2.43
C ALA A 79 -1.73 18.73 2.48
N PHE A 80 -0.85 19.08 1.54
CA PHE A 80 0.50 18.53 1.49
C PHE A 80 1.25 18.77 2.82
N GLY A 81 2.03 17.79 3.25
CA GLY A 81 2.73 17.82 4.54
C GLY A 81 1.89 17.40 5.75
N SER A 82 0.60 17.10 5.57
CA SER A 82 -0.23 16.52 6.64
C SER A 82 0.39 15.25 7.21
N LYS A 83 0.39 15.13 8.54
CA LYS A 83 0.97 14.01 9.28
C LYS A 83 0.04 12.80 9.29
N ILE A 84 0.63 11.61 9.37
CA ILE A 84 -0.10 10.40 9.76
C ILE A 84 -0.43 10.54 11.26
N ILE A 85 -1.72 10.52 11.58
CA ILE A 85 -2.24 10.55 12.96
C ILE A 85 -2.81 9.18 13.32
N ASN A 86 -2.46 8.69 14.50
CA ASN A 86 -2.97 7.46 15.11
C ASN A 86 -4.40 7.65 15.64
N TYR A 87 -5.10 6.56 15.93
CA TYR A 87 -6.48 6.61 16.46
C TYR A 87 -6.62 7.34 17.80
N ASP A 88 -5.56 7.41 18.59
CA ASP A 88 -5.48 8.15 19.87
C ASP A 88 -5.15 9.64 19.70
N GLY A 89 -4.96 10.10 18.46
CA GLY A 89 -4.61 11.48 18.13
C GLY A 89 -3.12 11.79 18.14
N SER A 90 -2.25 10.84 18.54
CA SER A 90 -0.80 11.01 18.47
C SER A 90 -0.29 10.98 17.03
N GLU A 91 0.86 11.62 16.77
CA GLU A 91 1.55 11.47 15.50
C GLU A 91 2.18 10.08 15.39
N TYR A 92 2.02 9.43 14.24
CA TYR A 92 2.74 8.20 13.96
C TYR A 92 4.23 8.49 13.81
N TYR A 93 5.11 7.70 14.45
CA TYR A 93 6.55 8.00 14.45
C TYR A 93 7.17 7.98 13.04
N TRP A 94 6.67 7.11 12.14
CA TRP A 94 7.23 6.94 10.79
C TRP A 94 6.48 7.80 9.76
N GLN A 95 6.88 9.08 9.67
CA GLN A 95 6.32 10.04 8.71
C GLN A 95 7.04 10.06 7.35
N MET A 96 8.16 9.34 7.21
CA MET A 96 8.95 9.34 5.96
C MET A 96 8.33 8.47 4.86
N GLY A 97 7.42 7.57 5.24
CA GLY A 97 6.85 6.53 4.38
C GLY A 97 5.61 6.93 3.58
N HIS A 98 5.17 8.19 3.63
CA HIS A 98 3.96 8.65 2.93
C HIS A 98 4.17 9.95 2.14
N ILE A 99 3.27 10.18 1.19
CA ILE A 99 3.26 11.40 0.33
C ILE A 99 1.91 12.13 0.35
N GLY A 100 0.91 11.58 1.04
CA GLY A 100 -0.39 12.20 1.20
C GLY A 100 -1.28 11.42 2.16
N ILE A 101 -2.21 12.11 2.81
CA ILE A 101 -3.21 11.52 3.70
C ILE A 101 -4.55 11.58 2.99
N LEU A 102 -5.23 10.44 2.82
CA LEU A 102 -6.59 10.42 2.31
C LEU A 102 -7.49 11.13 3.31
N ASP A 103 -8.49 11.86 2.81
CA ASP A 103 -9.45 12.59 3.65
C ASP A 103 -10.50 11.65 4.24
N ILE A 104 -10.01 10.71 5.06
CA ILE A 104 -10.78 9.68 5.76
C ILE A 104 -10.53 9.88 7.26
N PRO A 105 -11.58 10.12 8.06
CA PRO A 105 -11.45 10.19 9.50
C PRO A 105 -10.90 8.88 10.08
N VAL A 106 -9.95 9.00 11.01
CA VAL A 106 -9.49 7.88 11.83
C VAL A 106 -10.48 7.70 12.97
N PRO A 107 -11.11 6.52 13.12
CA PRO A 107 -12.10 6.33 14.17
C PRO A 107 -11.40 6.18 15.54
N LYS A 108 -11.91 6.89 16.55
CA LYS A 108 -11.33 6.92 17.91
C LYS A 108 -11.37 5.58 18.64
N ASN A 109 -12.19 4.64 18.16
CA ASN A 109 -12.29 3.30 18.74
C ASN A 109 -11.17 2.35 18.30
N GLY A 110 -10.22 2.80 17.48
CA GLY A 110 -9.08 1.99 17.03
C GLY A 110 -9.43 0.91 16.00
N LEU A 111 -10.69 0.82 15.57
CA LEU A 111 -11.11 0.02 14.42
C LEU A 111 -10.66 0.70 13.12
N GLN A 112 -10.92 0.09 11.96
CA GLN A 112 -10.39 0.57 10.67
C GLN A 112 -8.88 0.31 10.51
N GLN A 113 -8.47 -0.92 10.79
CA GLN A 113 -7.10 -1.37 10.66
C GLN A 113 -6.83 -1.96 9.28
N CYS A 114 -5.66 -1.67 8.69
CA CYS A 114 -5.15 -2.31 7.48
C CYS A 114 -6.24 -2.54 6.40
N ALA A 115 -6.75 -3.78 6.25
CA ALA A 115 -7.82 -4.19 5.33
C ALA A 115 -9.13 -3.40 5.46
N ASP A 116 -9.48 -2.98 6.67
CA ASP A 116 -10.72 -2.27 6.97
C ASP A 116 -10.82 -0.94 6.24
N ALA A 117 -9.70 -0.24 6.07
CA ALA A 117 -9.64 1.01 5.33
C ALA A 117 -10.04 0.80 3.86
N LEU A 118 -9.57 -0.31 3.28
CA LEU A 118 -9.85 -0.68 1.89
C LEU A 118 -11.31 -1.15 1.73
N ILE A 119 -11.82 -1.91 2.72
CA ILE A 119 -13.24 -2.27 2.84
C ILE A 119 -14.12 -1.03 2.92
N ARG A 120 -13.74 -0.03 3.73
CA ARG A 120 -14.46 1.24 3.86
C ARG A 120 -14.54 1.97 2.53
N VAL A 121 -13.39 2.18 1.88
CA VAL A 121 -13.32 2.93 0.60
C VAL A 121 -14.18 2.26 -0.46
N ARG A 122 -14.14 0.93 -0.58
CA ARG A 122 -15.00 0.20 -1.51
C ARG A 122 -16.48 0.33 -1.16
N SER A 123 -16.82 0.22 0.12
CA SER A 123 -18.21 0.26 0.59
C SER A 123 -18.82 1.66 0.44
N GLU A 124 -18.06 2.71 0.71
CA GLU A 124 -18.49 4.11 0.51
C GLU A 124 -18.68 4.41 -0.98
N TYR A 125 -17.78 3.95 -1.86
CA TYR A 125 -18.00 4.04 -3.31
C TYR A 125 -19.33 3.40 -3.73
N LEU A 126 -19.60 2.17 -3.27
CA LEU A 126 -20.85 1.48 -3.59
C LEU A 126 -22.06 2.21 -2.99
N TRP A 127 -21.92 2.76 -1.79
CA TRP A 127 -22.97 3.54 -1.13
C TRP A 127 -23.35 4.78 -1.94
N ASP A 128 -22.35 5.59 -2.28
CA ASP A 128 -22.51 6.89 -2.95
C ASP A 128 -23.01 6.74 -4.40
N ASN A 129 -22.75 5.57 -5.02
CA ASN A 129 -23.25 5.24 -6.36
C ASN A 129 -24.55 4.42 -6.35
N ASN A 130 -25.28 4.39 -5.23
CA ASN A 130 -26.54 3.66 -5.07
C ASN A 130 -26.47 2.14 -5.34
N ARG A 131 -25.29 1.55 -5.18
CA ARG A 131 -24.99 0.12 -5.35
C ARG A 131 -24.94 -0.62 -4.01
N LYS A 132 -25.78 -0.20 -3.06
CA LYS A 132 -25.78 -0.70 -1.67
C LYS A 132 -25.99 -2.21 -1.56
N ASN A 133 -26.72 -2.81 -2.50
CA ASN A 133 -26.97 -4.26 -2.56
C ASN A 133 -25.73 -5.11 -2.89
N GLU A 134 -24.61 -4.48 -3.24
CA GLU A 134 -23.33 -5.14 -3.52
C GLU A 134 -22.37 -5.11 -2.33
N ILE A 135 -22.73 -4.41 -1.25
CA ILE A 135 -21.91 -4.30 -0.06
C ILE A 135 -22.05 -5.59 0.77
N GLY A 136 -20.96 -6.33 0.90
CA GLY A 136 -20.90 -7.55 1.70
C GLY A 136 -19.53 -8.19 1.69
N PHE A 137 -19.17 -8.82 2.80
CA PHE A 137 -17.87 -9.45 3.01
C PHE A 137 -18.02 -10.73 3.82
N ASN A 138 -17.09 -11.67 3.64
CA ASN A 138 -17.00 -12.84 4.49
C ASN A 138 -16.33 -12.49 5.82
N PHE A 139 -16.88 -13.00 6.93
CA PHE A 139 -16.12 -13.14 8.16
C PHE A 139 -14.94 -14.09 7.95
N THR A 140 -13.96 -14.05 8.84
CA THR A 140 -12.79 -14.94 8.82
C THR A 140 -13.20 -16.42 8.89
N SER A 141 -14.35 -16.71 9.52
CA SER A 141 -14.98 -18.03 9.55
C SER A 141 -15.66 -18.44 8.23
N GLY A 142 -15.62 -17.61 7.19
CA GLY A 142 -16.21 -17.86 5.87
C GLY A 142 -17.69 -17.50 5.72
N HIS A 143 -18.35 -17.04 6.79
CA HIS A 143 -19.77 -16.70 6.75
C HIS A 143 -19.98 -15.32 6.10
N TYR A 144 -20.80 -15.25 5.06
CA TYR A 144 -21.06 -14.02 4.33
C TYR A 144 -22.02 -13.09 5.08
N SER A 145 -21.60 -11.84 5.30
CA SER A 145 -22.39 -10.79 5.93
C SER A 145 -22.59 -9.65 4.95
N SER A 146 -23.83 -9.49 4.45
CA SER A 146 -24.17 -8.39 3.54
C SER A 146 -24.82 -7.22 4.27
N TRP A 147 -24.61 -6.01 3.75
CA TRP A 147 -25.30 -4.80 4.21
C TRP A 147 -26.83 -4.95 4.11
N LYS A 148 -27.35 -5.53 3.02
CA LYS A 148 -28.79 -5.68 2.80
C LYS A 148 -29.45 -6.41 3.98
N TYR A 149 -28.96 -7.60 4.31
CA TYR A 149 -29.50 -8.38 5.43
C TYR A 149 -29.29 -7.68 6.78
N TYR A 150 -28.13 -7.05 7.00
CA TYR A 150 -27.90 -6.30 8.24
C TYR A 150 -28.90 -5.13 8.39
N ALA A 151 -29.14 -4.38 7.32
CA ALA A 151 -30.10 -3.29 7.30
C ALA A 151 -31.55 -3.79 7.48
N ASP A 152 -31.86 -5.00 7.00
CA ASP A 152 -33.14 -5.67 7.21
C ASP A 152 -33.34 -6.24 8.64
N GLY A 153 -32.38 -6.02 9.55
CA GLY A 153 -32.50 -6.35 10.98
C GLY A 153 -31.74 -7.60 11.43
N TYR A 154 -31.06 -8.30 10.51
CA TYR A 154 -30.28 -9.48 10.84
C TYR A 154 -29.00 -9.12 11.60
N ARG A 155 -28.69 -9.88 12.66
CA ARG A 155 -27.44 -9.78 13.41
C ARG A 155 -26.79 -11.16 13.54
N PRO A 156 -25.45 -11.23 13.52
CA PRO A 156 -24.76 -12.48 13.71
C PRO A 156 -24.84 -12.91 15.18
N LYS A 157 -25.17 -14.19 15.41
CA LYS A 157 -24.98 -14.91 16.66
C LYS A 157 -23.80 -15.85 16.47
N ILE A 158 -22.75 -15.60 17.24
CA ILE A 158 -21.44 -16.23 17.06
C ILE A 158 -21.19 -17.21 18.20
N ASN A 159 -20.81 -18.44 17.86
CA ASN A 159 -20.38 -19.45 18.81
C ASN A 159 -19.13 -20.15 18.24
N GLY A 160 -17.95 -19.74 18.70
CA GLY A 160 -16.69 -20.13 18.09
C GLY A 160 -16.65 -19.77 16.60
N ASN A 161 -16.34 -20.74 15.74
CA ASN A 161 -16.28 -20.54 14.29
C ASN A 161 -17.64 -20.66 13.58
N LYS A 162 -18.74 -20.90 14.29
CA LYS A 162 -20.08 -21.00 13.70
C LYS A 162 -20.82 -19.67 13.85
N VAL A 163 -21.42 -19.21 12.75
CA VAL A 163 -22.16 -17.94 12.72
C VAL A 163 -23.53 -18.18 12.09
N ASN A 164 -24.58 -17.84 12.84
CA ASN A 164 -25.95 -17.81 12.33
C ASN A 164 -26.47 -16.38 12.36
N PHE A 165 -27.34 -16.01 11.42
CA PHE A 165 -27.93 -14.68 11.37
C PHE A 165 -29.39 -14.75 11.81
N HIS A 166 -29.76 -13.94 12.79
CA HIS A 166 -31.13 -13.85 13.31
C HIS A 166 -31.62 -12.42 13.25
N ILE A 167 -32.92 -12.23 13.00
CA ILE A 167 -33.54 -10.91 13.09
C ILE A 167 -33.66 -10.55 14.56
N THR A 168 -32.86 -9.58 15.01
CA THR A 168 -32.88 -9.08 16.40
C THR A 168 -32.93 -7.56 16.48
N ALA A 169 -32.92 -6.87 15.34
CA ALA A 169 -33.01 -5.42 15.25
C ALA A 169 -34.13 -5.00 14.30
N VAL A 170 -34.64 -3.78 14.49
CA VAL A 170 -35.57 -3.15 13.55
C VAL A 170 -34.83 -2.80 12.26
N LYS A 171 -35.55 -2.78 11.13
CA LYS A 171 -35.01 -2.37 9.84
C LYS A 171 -34.49 -0.93 9.89
N ASP A 172 -33.28 -0.71 9.42
CA ASP A 172 -32.62 0.59 9.41
C ASP A 172 -31.62 0.67 8.25
N HIS A 173 -32.00 1.40 7.20
CA HIS A 173 -31.16 1.64 6.01
C HIS A 173 -30.39 2.97 6.07
N SER A 174 -30.28 3.59 7.25
CA SER A 174 -29.58 4.86 7.42
C SER A 174 -28.06 4.73 7.22
N LYS A 175 -27.42 5.85 6.87
CA LYS A 175 -25.95 5.94 6.78
C LYS A 175 -25.28 5.71 8.14
N SER A 176 -25.94 6.08 9.24
CA SER A 176 -25.45 5.79 10.60
C SER A 176 -25.37 4.29 10.84
N ASN A 177 -26.41 3.53 10.47
CA ASN A 177 -26.41 2.07 10.62
C ASN A 177 -25.43 1.39 9.67
N PHE A 178 -25.16 1.97 8.50
CA PHE A 178 -24.08 1.51 7.61
C PHE A 178 -22.71 1.54 8.27
N TYR A 179 -22.36 2.60 9.01
CA TYR A 179 -21.09 2.60 9.75
C TYR A 179 -21.08 1.63 10.94
N LYS A 180 -22.24 1.33 11.55
CA LYS A 180 -22.35 0.23 12.54
C LYS A 180 -22.11 -1.13 11.89
N TYR A 181 -22.63 -1.34 10.69
CA TYR A 181 -22.34 -2.53 9.88
C TYR A 181 -20.85 -2.63 9.54
N LEU A 182 -20.20 -1.53 9.13
CA LEU A 182 -18.76 -1.55 8.86
C LEU A 182 -17.95 -1.92 10.12
N ASN A 183 -18.31 -1.41 11.30
CA ASN A 183 -17.67 -1.82 12.56
C ASN A 183 -17.86 -3.32 12.85
N LEU A 184 -19.02 -3.90 12.52
CA LEU A 184 -19.21 -5.34 12.58
C LEU A 184 -18.25 -6.07 11.63
N ILE A 185 -18.10 -5.60 10.39
CA ILE A 185 -17.15 -6.17 9.42
C ILE A 185 -15.71 -6.07 9.96
N TYR A 186 -15.28 -4.92 10.48
CA TYR A 186 -13.94 -4.73 11.04
C TYR A 186 -13.65 -5.66 12.23
N THR A 187 -14.69 -6.13 12.92
CA THR A 187 -14.54 -7.04 14.05
C THR A 187 -14.30 -8.48 13.62
N TYR A 188 -14.89 -8.91 12.49
CA TYR A 188 -14.92 -10.32 12.09
C TYR A 188 -14.26 -10.63 10.75
N SER A 189 -13.95 -9.61 9.97
CA SER A 189 -13.22 -9.65 8.70
C SER A 189 -11.88 -8.93 8.85
N GLY A 190 -10.99 -9.17 7.90
CA GLY A 190 -9.65 -8.60 7.84
C GLY A 190 -8.87 -9.15 6.66
N THR A 191 -7.55 -8.97 6.66
CA THR A 191 -6.69 -9.37 5.53
C THR A 191 -6.83 -10.84 5.16
N LEU A 192 -6.89 -11.75 6.14
CA LEU A 192 -7.09 -13.18 5.88
C LEU A 192 -8.44 -13.47 5.21
N SER A 193 -9.52 -12.81 5.64
CA SER A 193 -10.84 -12.98 5.01
C SER A 193 -10.85 -12.52 3.54
N LEU A 194 -10.26 -11.35 3.25
CA LEU A 194 -10.13 -10.83 1.88
C LEU A 194 -9.24 -11.74 1.02
N TYR A 195 -8.15 -12.25 1.60
CA TYR A 195 -7.28 -13.21 0.92
C TYR A 195 -8.05 -14.47 0.54
N ASN A 196 -8.89 -15.01 1.41
CA ASN A 196 -9.62 -16.24 1.13
C ASN A 196 -10.80 -16.02 0.17
N GLU A 197 -11.52 -14.89 0.28
CA GLU A 197 -12.77 -14.71 -0.46
C GLU A 197 -12.61 -14.08 -1.86
N LEU A 198 -11.53 -13.32 -2.10
CA LEU A 198 -11.38 -12.54 -3.32
C LEU A 198 -10.66 -13.31 -4.44
N PRO A 199 -11.09 -13.15 -5.71
CA PRO A 199 -10.41 -13.71 -6.87
C PRO A 199 -8.92 -13.33 -6.92
N LYS A 200 -8.07 -14.31 -7.21
CA LYS A 200 -6.62 -14.14 -7.38
C LYS A 200 -6.30 -13.61 -8.77
N ILE A 201 -5.38 -12.65 -8.84
CA ILE A 201 -4.86 -12.15 -10.12
C ILE A 201 -3.50 -12.82 -10.37
N ASN A 202 -3.46 -13.66 -11.39
CA ASN A 202 -2.24 -14.41 -11.73
C ASN A 202 -1.35 -13.71 -12.76
N ASN A 203 -1.91 -12.80 -13.56
CA ASN A 203 -1.20 -12.03 -14.57
C ASN A 203 -1.01 -10.58 -14.11
N VAL A 204 0.22 -10.20 -13.80
CA VAL A 204 0.60 -8.85 -13.33
C VAL A 204 0.22 -7.77 -14.34
N ASN A 205 0.28 -8.05 -15.63
CA ASN A 205 -0.04 -7.06 -16.67
C ASN A 205 -1.54 -6.69 -16.67
N SER A 206 -2.37 -7.54 -16.08
CA SER A 206 -3.82 -7.29 -15.91
C SER A 206 -4.18 -6.50 -14.66
N LEU A 207 -3.18 -6.12 -13.83
CA LEU A 207 -3.40 -5.25 -12.69
C LEU A 207 -3.98 -3.92 -13.15
N LYS A 208 -4.89 -3.42 -12.32
CA LYS A 208 -5.70 -2.23 -12.56
C LYS A 208 -5.97 -1.50 -11.24
N ILE A 209 -6.43 -0.26 -11.30
CA ILE A 209 -6.80 0.49 -10.10
C ILE A 209 -7.89 -0.28 -9.30
N GLY A 210 -7.76 -0.30 -7.98
CA GLY A 210 -8.62 -1.04 -7.06
C GLY A 210 -8.18 -2.48 -6.77
N ASP A 211 -7.17 -2.99 -7.48
CA ASP A 211 -6.53 -4.25 -7.12
C ASP A 211 -5.65 -4.08 -5.90
N MET A 212 -5.40 -5.19 -5.21
CA MET A 212 -4.73 -5.18 -3.92
C MET A 212 -3.54 -6.14 -3.91
N LEU A 213 -2.39 -5.63 -3.46
CA LEU A 213 -1.24 -6.45 -3.07
C LEU A 213 -1.48 -6.94 -1.64
N ILE A 214 -1.42 -8.26 -1.43
CA ILE A 214 -1.92 -8.89 -0.22
C ILE A 214 -1.04 -10.06 0.24
N ILE A 215 -0.82 -10.16 1.55
CA ILE A 215 -0.38 -11.37 2.23
C ILE A 215 -1.44 -11.70 3.29
N GLY A 216 -2.11 -12.84 3.10
CA GLY A 216 -3.07 -13.36 4.08
C GLY A 216 -2.36 -13.84 5.35
N GLY A 217 -3.07 -13.86 6.47
CA GLY A 217 -2.57 -14.34 7.76
C GLY A 217 -2.94 -13.41 8.91
N THR A 218 -2.48 -13.81 10.11
CA THR A 218 -2.58 -13.02 11.34
C THR A 218 -1.21 -13.09 12.05
N PRO A 219 -0.30 -12.13 11.82
CA PRO A 219 -0.49 -10.91 11.05
C PRO A 219 -0.49 -11.15 9.52
N GLY A 220 -1.23 -10.31 8.80
CA GLY A 220 -1.20 -10.18 7.35
C GLY A 220 -1.20 -8.70 6.98
N HIS A 221 -0.92 -8.36 5.72
CA HIS A 221 -0.94 -6.97 5.26
C HIS A 221 -1.56 -6.84 3.87
N ILE A 222 -2.14 -5.67 3.60
CA ILE A 222 -2.79 -5.37 2.33
C ILE A 222 -2.66 -3.89 1.99
N VAL A 223 -2.36 -3.61 0.73
CA VAL A 223 -2.35 -2.26 0.15
C VAL A 223 -3.13 -2.26 -1.17
N MET A 224 -3.69 -1.13 -1.56
CA MET A 224 -4.53 -1.03 -2.76
C MET A 224 -3.95 -0.06 -3.78
N ILE A 225 -4.05 -0.43 -5.05
CA ILE A 225 -3.71 0.42 -6.20
C ILE A 225 -4.75 1.53 -6.33
N CYS A 226 -4.31 2.79 -6.34
CA CYS A 226 -5.16 3.97 -6.48
C CYS A 226 -4.90 4.82 -7.72
N ASP A 227 -3.76 4.65 -8.38
CA ASP A 227 -3.49 5.21 -9.70
C ASP A 227 -2.61 4.24 -10.49
N GLU A 228 -2.64 4.36 -11.81
CA GLU A 228 -1.78 3.63 -12.71
C GLU A 228 -1.43 4.47 -13.96
N VAL A 229 -0.21 4.26 -14.45
CA VAL A 229 0.31 4.84 -15.67
C VAL A 229 0.99 3.78 -16.52
N VAL A 230 1.08 4.01 -17.82
CA VAL A 230 1.68 3.09 -18.79
C VAL A 230 2.59 3.84 -19.76
N ASN A 231 3.73 3.26 -20.12
CA ASN A 231 4.64 3.80 -21.14
C ASN A 231 4.37 3.21 -22.53
N ALA A 232 5.15 3.61 -23.54
CA ALA A 232 5.01 3.11 -24.91
C ALA A 232 5.31 1.61 -25.06
N ASN A 233 6.10 1.02 -24.16
CA ASN A 233 6.43 -0.41 -24.15
C ASN A 233 5.34 -1.26 -23.47
N GLY A 234 4.34 -0.63 -22.86
CA GLY A 234 3.31 -1.30 -22.07
C GLY A 234 3.69 -1.55 -20.61
N ASP A 235 4.85 -1.06 -20.15
CA ASP A 235 5.22 -1.16 -18.73
C ASP A 235 4.31 -0.26 -17.91
N LYS A 236 3.83 -0.79 -16.78
CA LYS A 236 2.94 -0.09 -15.87
C LYS A 236 3.63 0.27 -14.56
N LEU A 237 3.28 1.44 -14.04
CA LEU A 237 3.59 1.87 -12.68
C LEU A 237 2.31 2.19 -11.92
N TYR A 238 2.35 2.04 -10.60
CA TYR A 238 1.18 2.12 -9.74
C TYR A 238 1.41 3.02 -8.52
N LEU A 239 0.37 3.73 -8.11
CA LEU A 239 0.32 4.33 -6.78
C LEU A 239 -0.44 3.43 -5.82
N LEU A 240 0.02 3.40 -4.58
CA LEU A 240 -0.52 2.54 -3.55
C LEU A 240 -1.00 3.40 -2.36
N PHE A 241 -2.03 2.93 -1.67
CA PHE A 241 -2.42 3.45 -0.37
C PHE A 241 -2.72 2.32 0.61
N GLN A 242 -2.62 2.64 1.90
CA GLN A 242 -2.82 1.66 2.97
C GLN A 242 -3.43 2.28 4.23
N GLY A 243 -4.09 1.42 5.01
CA GLY A 243 -4.24 1.61 6.46
C GLY A 243 -3.07 0.95 7.22
N ASN A 244 -3.14 0.92 8.54
CA ASN A 244 -2.16 0.22 9.38
C ASN A 244 -2.86 -0.47 10.58
N THR A 245 -2.08 -1.22 11.36
CA THR A 245 -2.52 -1.81 12.63
C THR A 245 -1.55 -1.38 13.74
N PRO A 246 -2.00 -0.67 14.80
CA PRO A 246 -3.35 -0.14 15.06
C PRO A 246 -3.85 0.88 14.02
N ALA A 247 -5.12 1.27 14.11
CA ALA A 247 -5.71 2.21 13.17
C ALA A 247 -5.01 3.58 13.20
N GLN A 248 -4.76 4.12 12.01
CA GLN A 248 -4.15 5.43 11.80
C GLN A 248 -4.70 6.02 10.51
N SER A 249 -4.22 7.21 10.16
CA SER A 249 -4.58 7.89 8.92
C SER A 249 -4.29 7.00 7.70
N VAL A 250 -5.31 6.84 6.83
CA VAL A 250 -5.14 6.16 5.53
C VAL A 250 -4.29 7.05 4.64
N HIS A 251 -3.25 6.51 4.03
CA HIS A 251 -2.23 7.33 3.37
C HIS A 251 -1.71 6.72 2.08
N LEU A 252 -1.28 7.58 1.16
CA LEU A 252 -0.50 7.23 -0.02
C LEU A 252 0.91 6.85 0.43
N VAL A 253 1.37 5.66 0.06
CA VAL A 253 2.70 5.18 0.45
C VAL A 253 3.77 5.65 -0.52
N LYS A 254 4.96 5.90 0.01
CA LYS A 254 6.12 6.37 -0.75
C LYS A 254 6.99 5.18 -1.15
N ASN A 255 7.33 5.07 -2.44
CA ASN A 255 8.38 4.16 -2.88
C ASN A 255 9.75 4.68 -2.38
N LEU A 256 10.35 3.97 -1.43
CA LEU A 256 11.64 4.29 -0.83
C LEU A 256 12.82 3.60 -1.53
N GLU A 257 12.53 2.60 -2.38
CA GLU A 257 13.54 1.77 -3.04
C GLU A 257 14.01 2.37 -4.37
N ASP A 258 13.12 3.08 -5.06
CA ASP A 258 13.43 3.70 -6.35
C ASP A 258 13.02 5.18 -6.38
N ASN A 259 14.01 6.05 -6.14
CA ASN A 259 13.83 7.51 -6.14
C ASN A 259 13.64 8.09 -7.55
N THR A 260 13.87 7.34 -8.62
CA THR A 260 13.70 7.83 -10.00
C THR A 260 12.24 7.82 -10.43
N ILE A 261 11.43 6.92 -9.86
CA ILE A 261 10.00 6.82 -10.11
C ILE A 261 9.14 7.14 -8.88
N SER A 262 9.74 7.37 -7.71
CA SER A 262 8.98 7.65 -6.47
C SER A 262 7.97 8.79 -6.65
N PRO A 263 6.71 8.64 -6.22
CA PRO A 263 6.19 7.59 -5.33
C PRO A 263 5.64 6.34 -6.04
N TRP A 264 5.82 6.22 -7.36
CA TRP A 264 5.30 5.11 -8.14
C TRP A 264 6.03 3.80 -7.87
N TYR A 265 5.30 2.69 -7.97
CA TYR A 265 5.81 1.33 -7.80
C TYR A 265 5.71 0.55 -9.11
N GLN A 266 6.76 -0.20 -9.43
CA GLN A 266 6.65 -1.32 -10.36
C GLN A 266 6.26 -2.57 -9.56
N LEU A 267 5.12 -3.17 -9.91
CA LEU A 267 4.64 -4.38 -9.25
C LEU A 267 5.03 -5.60 -10.08
N LYS A 268 5.47 -6.66 -9.41
CA LYS A 268 5.78 -7.98 -9.97
C LYS A 268 5.07 -9.03 -9.12
N LYS A 269 4.85 -10.23 -9.66
CA LYS A 269 4.27 -11.36 -8.90
C LYS A 269 5.40 -12.24 -8.42
N ASP A 270 5.19 -12.90 -7.28
CA ASP A 270 6.15 -13.85 -6.69
C ASP A 270 7.51 -13.19 -6.42
N ALA A 271 7.51 -11.87 -6.21
CA ALA A 271 8.67 -11.04 -5.98
C ALA A 271 8.60 -10.36 -4.60
N VAL A 272 9.76 -9.97 -4.09
CA VAL A 272 9.88 -9.12 -2.90
C VAL A 272 9.52 -7.68 -3.27
N ILE A 273 8.53 -7.10 -2.61
CA ILE A 273 8.10 -5.71 -2.82
C ILE A 273 8.10 -4.97 -1.48
N PRO A 274 9.11 -4.13 -1.19
CA PRO A 274 9.09 -3.21 -0.07
C PRO A 274 8.05 -2.11 -0.32
N VAL A 275 7.16 -1.88 0.64
CA VAL A 275 6.12 -0.87 0.61
C VAL A 275 6.16 -0.09 1.91
N SER A 276 6.83 1.05 1.89
CA SER A 276 7.00 1.93 3.05
C SER A 276 7.58 1.18 4.25
N ASN A 277 6.78 0.88 5.27
CA ASN A 277 7.16 0.22 6.51
C ASN A 277 6.97 -1.31 6.51
N TYR A 278 6.55 -1.89 5.38
CA TYR A 278 6.26 -3.34 5.27
C TYR A 278 6.85 -3.94 4.00
N THR A 279 7.40 -5.16 4.08
CA THR A 279 7.95 -5.87 2.92
C THR A 279 7.10 -7.09 2.57
N PHE A 280 6.56 -7.10 1.35
CA PHE A 280 5.87 -8.25 0.80
C PHE A 280 6.89 -9.23 0.20
N TYR A 281 7.31 -10.26 0.95
CA TYR A 281 8.32 -11.23 0.47
C TYR A 281 7.83 -12.12 -0.69
N ASN A 282 6.52 -12.29 -0.82
CA ASN A 282 5.89 -13.05 -1.89
C ASN A 282 4.61 -12.33 -2.34
N SER A 283 4.75 -11.43 -3.30
CA SER A 283 3.67 -10.61 -3.81
C SER A 283 2.55 -11.43 -4.47
N LYS A 284 1.35 -11.35 -3.88
CA LYS A 284 0.10 -11.90 -4.41
C LYS A 284 -0.91 -10.78 -4.58
N PHE A 285 -1.80 -10.95 -5.54
CA PHE A 285 -2.78 -9.93 -5.90
C PHE A 285 -4.21 -10.46 -5.87
N VAL A 286 -5.14 -9.63 -5.41
CA VAL A 286 -6.58 -9.91 -5.38
C VAL A 286 -7.39 -8.72 -5.92
N ARG A 287 -8.62 -9.00 -6.37
CA ARG A 287 -9.57 -8.00 -6.87
C ARG A 287 -10.91 -8.12 -6.14
N PHE A 288 -11.59 -7.00 -5.87
CA PHE A 288 -12.98 -7.07 -5.44
C PHE A 288 -13.87 -7.73 -6.49
N LYS A 289 -14.86 -8.50 -6.04
CA LYS A 289 -15.84 -9.09 -6.95
C LYS A 289 -16.65 -7.98 -7.62
N GLU A 290 -16.76 -8.04 -8.94
CA GLU A 290 -17.73 -7.26 -9.69
C GLU A 290 -19.02 -8.11 -9.76
N LYS A 291 -20.17 -7.52 -9.43
CA LYS A 291 -21.44 -8.19 -9.67
C LYS A 291 -21.75 -8.01 -11.17
N LEU A 292 -21.85 -9.12 -11.89
CA LEU A 292 -22.36 -9.16 -13.26
C LEU A 292 -23.82 -8.72 -13.30
#